data_AF-A0A7H1N6S1-F1
#
_entry.id   AF-A0A7H1N6S1-F1
#
_cell.length_a   1.000
_cell.length_b   1.000
_cell.length_c   1.000
_cell.angle_alpha   90.00
_cell.angle_beta   90.00
_cell.angle_gamma   90.00
#
_symmetry.space_group_name_H-M   'P 1'
#
loop_
_entity.id
_entity.type
_entity.pdbx_description
1 polymer ?
#
loop_
_entity_poly.entity_id
_entity_poly.type
_entity_poly.pdbx_seq_one_letter_code
_entity_poly.pdbx_strand_id
1 'polypeptide(L)'
;MKSVAGDPPPARHLDTSALLTLRDDEPGAEDVARLLRAADRSGNRCRICFISLMEILSRVWQDEGQAEAWLAYEQCLSLPLMIVHEDALLLEKAAEVKATHHLSIADAWIAAAALLTEASGIPSF
;
A
#
# COMPACT_ATOMS: atom_id res chain seq x y z
N MET A 1 31.59 -11.01 -17.23
CA MET A 1 30.23 -11.60 -17.32
C MET A 1 29.23 -10.50 -17.05
N LYS A 2 28.34 -10.19 -18.00
CA LYS A 2 27.23 -9.26 -17.79
C LYS A 2 26.24 -9.95 -16.86
N SER A 3 25.96 -9.35 -15.71
CA SER A 3 24.88 -9.80 -14.81
C SER A 3 23.58 -9.72 -15.59
N VAL A 4 22.95 -10.88 -15.82
CA VAL A 4 21.58 -10.94 -16.31
C VAL A 4 20.74 -10.38 -15.17
N ALA A 5 20.27 -9.14 -15.32
CA ALA A 5 19.21 -8.61 -14.47
C ALA A 5 18.01 -9.53 -14.72
N GLY A 6 17.70 -10.41 -13.77
CA GLY A 6 16.42 -11.12 -13.78
C GLY A 6 15.29 -10.11 -13.81
N ASP A 7 14.12 -10.52 -14.30
CA ASP A 7 12.94 -9.65 -14.31
C ASP A 7 12.76 -8.98 -12.95
N PRO A 8 12.40 -7.67 -12.93
CA PRO A 8 12.15 -7.00 -11.68
C PRO A 8 11.07 -7.78 -10.92
N PRO A 9 11.22 -7.97 -9.59
CA PRO A 9 10.22 -8.65 -8.80
C PRO A 9 8.86 -7.94 -8.98
N PRO A 10 7.74 -8.68 -8.90
CA PRO A 10 6.41 -8.11 -9.10
C PRO A 10 6.16 -6.95 -8.12
N ALA A 11 5.33 -5.99 -8.56
CA ALA A 11 4.94 -4.86 -7.73
C ALA A 11 4.25 -5.41 -6.47
N ARG A 12 4.62 -4.92 -5.29
CA ARG A 12 4.04 -5.37 -4.02
C ARG A 12 2.97 -4.41 -3.55
N HIS A 13 1.85 -4.94 -3.09
CA HIS A 13 0.83 -4.17 -2.40
C HIS A 13 1.10 -4.19 -0.89
N LEU A 14 1.19 -3.02 -0.27
CA LEU A 14 1.28 -2.85 1.18
C LEU A 14 -0.11 -2.50 1.71
N ASP A 15 -0.46 -3.05 2.86
CA ASP A 15 -1.68 -2.70 3.60
C ASP A 15 -1.38 -1.62 4.64
N THR A 16 -2.42 -1.22 5.38
CA THR A 16 -2.30 -0.23 6.44
C THR A 16 -1.36 -0.71 7.55
N SER A 17 -1.38 -2.01 7.89
CA SER A 17 -0.55 -2.55 8.97
C SER A 17 0.94 -2.45 8.65
N ALA A 18 1.36 -2.73 7.41
CA ALA A 18 2.75 -2.56 6.98
C ALA A 18 3.24 -1.12 7.10
N LEU A 19 2.37 -0.14 6.80
CA LEU A 19 2.72 1.28 6.92
C LEU A 19 2.84 1.72 8.39
N LEU A 20 1.93 1.25 9.26
CA LEU A 20 2.00 1.51 10.70
C LEU A 20 3.23 0.85 11.33
N THR A 21 3.52 -0.41 10.98
CA THR A 21 4.73 -1.12 11.42
C THR A 21 6.00 -0.37 11.04
N LEU A 22 6.07 0.21 9.83
CA LEU A 22 7.19 1.06 9.42
C LEU A 22 7.28 2.34 10.24
N ARG A 23 6.15 3.02 10.46
CA ARG A 23 6.08 4.29 11.19
C ARG A 23 6.48 4.13 12.64
N ASP A 24 6.00 3.07 13.28
CA ASP A 24 6.10 2.85 14.73
C ASP A 24 7.36 2.08 15.13
N ASP A 25 8.24 1.79 14.16
CA ASP A 25 9.48 1.00 14.32
C ASP A 25 9.21 -0.36 14.99
N GLU A 26 8.08 -0.98 14.62
CA GLU A 26 7.67 -2.29 15.13
C GLU A 26 8.50 -3.44 14.51
N PRO A 27 8.48 -4.65 15.10
CA PRO A 27 9.04 -5.84 14.46
C PRO A 27 8.49 -6.03 13.04
N GLY A 28 9.35 -5.87 12.02
CA GLY A 28 8.97 -5.90 10.61
C GLY A 28 9.21 -4.57 9.87
N ALA A 29 9.48 -3.48 10.58
CA ALA A 29 9.75 -2.17 9.99
C ALA A 29 10.90 -2.21 8.97
N GLU A 30 12.01 -2.88 9.31
CA GLU A 30 13.17 -3.00 8.41
C GLU A 30 12.85 -3.85 7.16
N ASP A 31 11.92 -4.81 7.26
CA ASP A 31 11.45 -5.54 6.09
C ASP A 31 10.65 -4.64 5.16
N VAL A 32 9.70 -3.87 5.69
CA VAL A 32 8.92 -2.89 4.91
C VAL A 32 9.85 -1.84 4.27
N ALA A 33 10.80 -1.33 5.03
CA ALA A 33 11.79 -0.36 4.54
C ALA A 33 12.66 -0.96 3.43
N ARG A 34 13.08 -2.23 3.56
CA ARG A 34 13.82 -2.96 2.52
C ARG A 34 13.00 -3.12 1.25
N LEU A 35 11.70 -3.41 1.36
CA LEU A 35 10.79 -3.50 0.22
C LEU A 35 10.67 -2.17 -0.51
N LEU A 36 10.45 -1.08 0.21
CA LEU A 36 10.33 0.28 -0.35
C LEU A 36 11.63 0.70 -1.05
N ARG A 37 12.79 0.48 -0.42
CA ARG A 37 14.10 0.76 -1.03
C ARG A 37 14.37 -0.07 -2.28
N ALA A 38 13.94 -1.33 -2.30
CA ALA A 38 14.11 -2.20 -3.46
C ALA A 38 13.20 -1.77 -4.62
N ALA A 39 11.96 -1.40 -4.32
CA ALA A 39 10.96 -0.91 -5.26
C ALA A 39 11.37 0.43 -5.91
N ASP A 40 11.96 1.33 -5.12
CA ASP A 40 12.48 2.60 -5.62
C ASP A 40 13.64 2.40 -6.60
N ARG A 41 14.60 1.52 -6.26
CA ARG A 41 15.75 1.22 -7.14
C ARG A 41 15.37 0.53 -8.45
N SER A 42 14.33 -0.31 -8.46
CA SER A 42 13.88 -1.01 -9.67
C SER A 42 12.93 -0.17 -10.52
N GLY A 43 12.44 0.97 -10.03
CA GLY A 43 11.35 1.74 -10.62
C GLY A 43 9.98 1.08 -10.46
N ASN A 44 9.91 -0.12 -9.87
CA ASN A 44 8.66 -0.84 -9.64
C ASN A 44 8.14 -0.57 -8.22
N ARG A 45 7.58 0.64 -8.03
CA ARG A 45 7.11 1.15 -6.73
C ARG A 45 6.09 0.21 -6.07
N CYS A 46 6.16 0.12 -4.74
CA CYS A 46 5.12 -0.52 -3.95
C CYS A 46 3.81 0.25 -4.10
N ARG A 47 2.68 -0.46 -3.99
CA ARG A 47 1.34 0.12 -4.12
C ARG A 47 0.61 0.10 -2.78
N ILE A 48 -0.23 1.09 -2.56
CA ILE A 48 -1.18 1.11 -1.44
C ILE A 48 -2.55 1.50 -1.96
N CYS A 49 -3.62 1.06 -1.29
CA CYS A 49 -4.96 1.56 -1.57
C CYS A 49 -5.15 2.91 -0.86
N PHE A 50 -5.87 3.86 -1.48
CA PHE A 50 -6.16 5.17 -0.88
C PHE A 50 -6.74 5.06 0.55
N ILE A 51 -7.53 4.00 0.82
CA ILE A 51 -8.19 3.79 2.11
C ILE A 51 -7.18 3.63 3.26
N SER A 52 -5.96 3.12 2.96
CA SER A 52 -4.90 3.00 3.96
C SER A 52 -4.42 4.35 4.48
N LEU A 53 -4.45 5.40 3.64
CA LEU A 53 -4.13 6.75 4.10
C LEU A 53 -5.19 7.28 5.08
N MET A 54 -6.47 6.96 4.86
CA MET A 54 -7.54 7.31 5.79
C MET A 54 -7.38 6.54 7.11
N GLU A 55 -7.07 5.24 7.07
CA GLU A 55 -6.84 4.47 8.29
C GLU A 55 -5.66 5.00 9.10
N ILE A 56 -4.54 5.36 8.45
CA ILE A 56 -3.40 6.01 9.14
C ILE A 56 -3.85 7.32 9.76
N LEU A 57 -4.41 8.24 8.96
CA LEU A 57 -4.85 9.53 9.45
C LEU A 57 -5.81 9.39 10.64
N SER A 58 -6.78 8.47 10.56
CA SER A 58 -7.77 8.28 11.62
C SER A 58 -7.21 7.63 12.88
N ARG A 59 -6.35 6.61 12.76
CA ARG A 59 -5.76 5.91 13.91
C ARG A 59 -4.80 6.81 14.67
N VAL A 60 -3.88 7.45 13.95
CA VAL A 60 -2.91 8.37 14.55
C VAL A 60 -3.62 9.55 15.20
N TRP A 61 -4.70 10.04 14.60
CA TRP A 61 -5.49 11.09 15.25
C TRP A 61 -6.08 10.62 16.58
N GLN A 62 -6.65 9.42 16.61
CA GLN A 62 -7.25 8.85 17.82
C GLN A 62 -6.22 8.65 18.93
N ASP A 63 -5.00 8.21 18.57
CA ASP A 63 -3.97 7.81 19.54
C ASP A 63 -3.06 8.98 19.96
N GLU A 64 -2.72 9.88 19.03
CA GLU A 64 -1.66 10.88 19.18
C GLU A 64 -2.12 12.32 18.88
N GLY A 65 -3.33 12.48 18.32
CA GLY A 65 -3.94 13.77 18.03
C GLY A 65 -3.75 14.27 16.59
N GLN A 66 -4.45 15.35 16.26
CA GLN A 66 -4.59 15.84 14.89
C GLN A 66 -3.26 16.18 14.21
N ALA A 67 -2.34 16.83 14.91
CA ALA A 67 -1.09 17.30 14.32
C ALA A 67 -0.21 16.14 13.86
N GLU A 68 -0.03 15.13 14.72
CA GLU A 68 0.73 13.93 14.41
C GLU A 68 0.06 13.11 13.30
N ALA A 69 -1.27 13.11 13.24
CA ALA A 69 -2.00 12.43 12.18
C ALA A 69 -1.70 12.99 10.79
N TRP A 70 -1.73 14.31 10.64
CA TRP A 70 -1.39 14.95 9.37
C TRP A 70 0.09 14.78 9.03
N LEU A 71 0.98 14.81 10.03
CA LEU A 71 2.38 14.51 9.81
C LEU A 71 2.58 13.08 9.29
N ALA A 72 1.93 12.08 9.90
CA ALA A 72 1.99 10.68 9.46
C ALA A 72 1.43 10.50 8.04
N TYR A 73 0.34 11.19 7.70
CA TYR A 73 -0.22 11.20 6.35
C TYR A 73 0.78 11.76 5.32
N GLU A 74 1.39 12.92 5.59
CA GLU A 74 2.39 13.52 4.71
C GLU A 74 3.65 12.65 4.58
N GLN A 75 4.08 12.03 5.68
CA GLN A 75 5.18 11.06 5.66
C GLN A 75 4.86 9.87 4.74
N CYS A 76 3.63 9.35 4.78
CA CYS A 76 3.21 8.28 3.86
C CYS A 76 3.26 8.73 2.39
N LEU A 77 2.83 9.96 2.09
CA LEU A 77 2.91 10.51 0.73
C LEU A 77 4.36 10.71 0.24
N SER A 78 5.32 10.87 1.17
CA SER A 78 6.73 11.01 0.84
C SER A 78 7.43 9.68 0.53
N LEU A 79 6.82 8.54 0.87
CA LEU A 79 7.37 7.22 0.58
C LEU A 79 7.37 6.94 -0.94
N PRO A 80 8.26 6.06 -1.44
CA PRO A 80 8.31 5.66 -2.86
C PRO A 80 7.16 4.69 -3.20
N LEU A 81 5.93 5.16 -3.04
CA LEU A 81 4.68 4.45 -3.24
C LEU A 81 3.95 4.92 -4.50
N MET A 82 3.03 4.08 -4.96
CA MET A 82 1.99 4.40 -5.91
C MET A 82 0.63 4.20 -5.24
N ILE A 83 -0.17 5.25 -5.16
CA ILE A 83 -1.50 5.20 -4.53
C ILE A 83 -2.51 4.73 -5.58
N VAL A 84 -3.20 3.65 -5.28
CA VAL A 84 -4.36 3.18 -6.06
C VAL A 84 -5.58 3.92 -5.54
N HIS A 85 -6.01 4.90 -6.31
CA HIS A 85 -7.23 5.66 -6.06
C HIS A 85 -8.47 4.89 -6.50
N GLU A 86 -9.59 5.30 -5.92
CA GLU A 86 -10.90 4.78 -6.24
C GLU A 86 -11.32 5.06 -7.68
N ASP A 87 -11.87 4.03 -8.31
CA ASP A 87 -12.62 4.12 -9.55
C ASP A 87 -13.79 3.12 -9.52
N ALA A 88 -14.59 3.09 -10.58
CA ALA A 88 -15.75 2.20 -10.65
C ALA A 88 -15.34 0.71 -10.58
N LEU A 89 -14.22 0.34 -11.22
CA LEU A 89 -13.75 -1.04 -11.25
C LEU A 89 -13.30 -1.51 -9.85
N LEU A 90 -12.56 -0.67 -9.14
CA LEU A 90 -12.11 -0.94 -7.78
C LEU A 90 -13.29 -1.01 -6.82
N LEU A 91 -14.28 -0.12 -6.96
CA LEU A 91 -15.50 -0.15 -6.16
C LEU A 91 -16.26 -1.47 -6.34
N GLU A 92 -16.50 -1.88 -7.59
CA GLU A 92 -17.20 -3.13 -7.91
C GLU A 92 -16.45 -4.35 -7.34
N LYS A 93 -15.13 -4.40 -7.53
CA LYS A 93 -14.30 -5.48 -6.99
C LYS A 93 -14.27 -5.50 -5.46
N ALA A 94 -14.18 -4.34 -4.81
CA ALA A 94 -14.20 -4.24 -3.35
C ALA A 94 -15.57 -4.68 -2.78
N ALA A 95 -16.66 -4.32 -3.45
CA ALA A 95 -18.00 -4.76 -3.08
C ALA A 95 -18.16 -6.28 -3.22
N GLU A 96 -17.67 -6.87 -4.31
CA GLU A 96 -17.63 -8.33 -4.50
C GLU A 96 -16.85 -9.00 -3.36
N VAL A 97 -15.61 -8.55 -3.11
CA VAL A 97 -14.75 -9.08 -2.04
C VAL A 97 -15.44 -8.97 -0.67
N LYS A 98 -16.04 -7.83 -0.35
CA LYS A 98 -16.73 -7.61 0.93
C LYS A 98 -17.97 -8.50 1.10
N ALA A 99 -18.66 -8.81 0.00
CA ALA A 99 -19.85 -9.66 -0.01
C ALA A 99 -19.51 -11.15 0.11
N THR A 100 -18.38 -11.58 -0.46
CA THR A 100 -17.96 -12.98 -0.46
C THR A 100 -17.04 -13.34 0.70
N HIS A 101 -16.46 -12.36 1.40
CA HIS A 101 -15.53 -12.55 2.52
C HIS A 101 -15.94 -11.77 3.77
N HIS A 102 -15.69 -12.33 4.95
CA HIS A 102 -15.94 -11.65 6.24
C HIS A 102 -14.79 -10.71 6.61
N LEU A 103 -14.59 -9.67 5.80
CA LEU A 103 -13.54 -8.65 5.96
C LEU A 103 -14.11 -7.31 6.45
N SER A 104 -13.24 -6.44 6.95
CA SER A 104 -13.57 -5.02 7.16
C SER A 104 -13.78 -4.31 5.81
N ILE A 105 -14.33 -3.08 5.83
CA ILE A 105 -14.44 -2.27 4.60
C ILE A 105 -13.05 -1.94 4.06
N ALA A 106 -12.12 -1.54 4.91
CA ALA A 106 -10.76 -1.19 4.50
C ALA A 106 -10.02 -2.39 3.88
N ASP A 107 -10.08 -3.55 4.54
CA ASP A 107 -9.45 -4.77 4.02
C ASP A 107 -10.04 -5.20 2.67
N ALA A 108 -11.34 -5.00 2.46
CA ALA A 108 -11.98 -5.30 1.18
C ALA A 108 -11.46 -4.39 0.04
N TRP A 109 -11.28 -3.09 0.31
CA TRP A 109 -10.68 -2.15 -0.65
C TRP A 109 -9.22 -2.48 -0.93
N ILE A 110 -8.44 -2.80 0.10
CA ILE A 110 -7.01 -3.17 -0.02
C ILE A 110 -6.87 -4.45 -0.84
N ALA A 111 -7.65 -5.49 -0.52
CA ALA A 111 -7.63 -6.76 -1.25
C ALA A 111 -8.05 -6.59 -2.71
N ALA A 112 -9.09 -5.79 -2.98
CA ALA A 112 -9.52 -5.49 -4.34
C ALA A 112 -8.43 -4.75 -5.14
N ALA A 113 -7.75 -3.79 -4.53
CA ALA A 113 -6.66 -3.04 -5.16
C ALA A 113 -5.48 -3.97 -5.50
N ALA A 114 -5.12 -4.88 -4.59
CA ALA A 114 -4.10 -5.90 -4.85
C ALA A 114 -4.50 -6.81 -6.03
N LEU A 115 -5.71 -7.38 -6.00
CA LEU A 115 -6.19 -8.28 -7.06
C LEU A 115 -6.21 -7.63 -8.44
N LEU A 116 -6.67 -6.39 -8.53
CA LEU A 116 -6.74 -5.67 -9.82
C LEU A 116 -5.35 -5.28 -10.34
N THR A 117 -4.43 -4.90 -9.46
CA THR A 117 -3.08 -4.49 -9.86
C THR A 117 -2.16 -5.67 -10.18
N GLU A 118 -2.35 -6.81 -9.54
CA GLU A 118 -1.67 -8.07 -9.88
C GLU A 118 -2.19 -8.66 -11.20
N ALA A 119 -3.51 -8.65 -11.42
CA ALA A 119 -4.12 -9.18 -12.65
C ALA A 119 -3.80 -8.34 -13.89
N SER A 120 -3.47 -7.06 -13.71
CA SER A 120 -3.30 -6.13 -14.82
C SER A 120 -2.05 -6.41 -15.65
N GLY A 121 -0.92 -6.84 -15.07
CA GLY A 121 0.34 -7.00 -15.82
C GLY A 121 0.75 -5.78 -16.65
N ILE A 122 0.16 -4.60 -16.39
CA ILE A 122 0.33 -3.41 -17.23
C ILE A 122 1.71 -2.85 -16.91
N PRO A 123 2.65 -2.82 -17.87
CA PRO A 123 3.88 -2.07 -17.70
C PRO A 123 3.50 -0.59 -17.62
N SER A 124 3.91 0.07 -16.55
CA SER A 124 3.87 1.52 -16.45
C SER A 124 4.68 2.09 -17.62
N PHE A 125 4.02 2.84 -18.52
CA PHE A 125 4.70 3.58 -19.61
C PHE A 125 5.46 4.78 -19.05
#